data_AF-A0A3N4EGZ2-F1
#
_entry.id   AF-A0A3N4EGZ2-F1
#
_cell.length_a   1.000
_cell.length_b   1.000
_cell.length_c   1.000
_cell.angle_alpha   90.00
_cell.angle_beta   90.00
_cell.angle_gamma   90.00
#
_symmetry.space_group_name_H-M   'P 1'
#
loop_
_entity.id
_entity.type
_entity.pdbx_description
1 polymer ?
#
loop_
_entity_poly.entity_id
_entity_poly.type
_entity_poly.pdbx_seq_one_letter_code
_entity_poly.pdbx_strand_id
1 'polypeptide(L)'
;MSTDFETLFLPYLGLRLSAFDNMKLIAAVLTDASETFECVAADLQDEDDPQLQQSGYFVCWQQTWLFCGVTNDYHAAITLFTQVERINKASICVKVVPVMTMPQVSFMCVETAHFDHC
;
A
#
# COMPACT_ATOMS: atom_id res chain seq x y z
N MET A 1 -12.48 -14.39 -13.39
CA MET A 1 -12.04 -14.92 -12.08
C MET A 1 -11.80 -13.71 -11.23
N SER A 2 -12.43 -13.60 -10.06
CA SER A 2 -12.20 -12.44 -9.17
C SER A 2 -10.81 -12.60 -8.57
N THR A 3 -9.89 -11.73 -8.94
CA THR A 3 -8.55 -11.63 -8.33
C THR A 3 -8.78 -11.20 -6.89
N ASP A 4 -8.33 -12.00 -5.92
CA ASP A 4 -8.54 -11.76 -4.50
C ASP A 4 -7.27 -11.18 -3.86
N PHE A 5 -7.44 -10.32 -2.86
CA PHE A 5 -6.33 -9.64 -2.18
C PHE A 5 -5.34 -10.65 -1.60
N GLU A 6 -5.83 -11.66 -0.88
CA GLU A 6 -4.94 -12.64 -0.27
C GLU A 6 -4.14 -13.41 -1.32
N THR A 7 -4.77 -13.79 -2.43
CA THR A 7 -4.09 -14.53 -3.50
C THR A 7 -3.03 -13.69 -4.20
N LEU A 8 -3.35 -12.43 -4.51
CA LEU A 8 -2.46 -11.56 -5.27
C LEU A 8 -1.29 -11.03 -4.43
N PHE A 9 -1.53 -10.79 -3.14
CA PHE A 9 -0.55 -10.17 -2.24
C PHE A 9 0.14 -11.14 -1.29
N LEU A 10 -0.21 -12.44 -1.29
CA LEU A 10 0.39 -13.47 -0.42
C LEU A 10 1.92 -13.37 -0.28
N PRO A 11 2.71 -13.18 -1.37
CA PRO A 11 4.17 -13.13 -1.28
C PRO A 11 4.69 -11.91 -0.50
N TYR A 12 3.85 -10.89 -0.34
CA TYR A 12 4.23 -9.57 0.16
C TYR A 12 3.64 -9.24 1.55
N LEU A 13 2.67 -10.01 2.04
CA LEU A 13 2.02 -9.75 3.35
C LEU A 13 3.01 -9.78 4.54
N GLY A 14 4.14 -10.49 4.38
CA GLY A 14 5.21 -10.57 5.37
C GLY A 14 6.17 -9.37 5.37
N LEU A 15 6.21 -8.57 4.30
CA LEU A 15 7.17 -7.46 4.16
C LEU A 15 6.82 -6.29 5.07
N ARG A 16 7.84 -5.52 5.46
CA ARG A 16 7.66 -4.29 6.23
C ARG A 16 8.44 -3.17 5.56
N LEU A 17 7.73 -2.39 4.75
CA LEU A 17 8.31 -1.31 3.95
C LEU A 17 7.82 0.05 4.44
N SER A 18 8.41 1.12 3.90
CA SER A 18 7.80 2.43 4.04
C SER A 18 6.41 2.45 3.42
N ALA A 19 5.51 3.26 3.95
CA ALA A 19 4.14 3.34 3.42
C ALA A 19 4.11 3.76 1.94
N PHE A 20 5.09 4.56 1.51
CA PHE A 20 5.23 4.95 0.11
C PHE A 20 5.77 3.81 -0.77
N ASP A 21 6.67 2.98 -0.27
CA ASP A 21 7.17 1.80 -1.00
C ASP A 21 6.10 0.70 -1.08
N ASN A 22 5.28 0.54 -0.04
CA ASN A 22 4.07 -0.29 -0.08
C ASN A 22 3.12 0.16 -1.19
N MET A 23 2.92 1.47 -1.36
CA MET A 23 2.09 2.01 -2.44
C MET A 23 2.68 1.69 -3.84
N LYS A 24 4.00 1.81 -4.03
CA LYS A 24 4.68 1.42 -5.28
C LYS A 24 4.55 -0.08 -5.55
N LEU A 25 4.74 -0.90 -4.52
CA LEU A 25 4.60 -2.35 -4.59
C LEU A 25 3.19 -2.74 -5.05
N ILE A 26 2.16 -2.18 -4.40
CA ILE A 26 0.77 -2.44 -4.76
C ILE A 26 0.49 -1.98 -6.20
N ALA A 27 0.93 -0.79 -6.58
CA ALA A 27 0.76 -0.27 -7.93
C ALA A 27 1.43 -1.18 -8.99
N ALA A 28 2.63 -1.69 -8.71
CA ALA A 28 3.33 -2.61 -9.59
C ALA A 28 2.60 -3.95 -9.74
N VAL A 29 2.17 -4.56 -8.62
CA VAL A 29 1.44 -5.83 -8.60
C VAL A 29 0.10 -5.73 -9.35
N LEU A 30 -0.66 -4.66 -9.10
CA LEU A 30 -1.93 -4.44 -9.79
C LEU A 30 -1.72 -4.14 -11.28
N THR A 31 -0.67 -3.41 -11.65
CA THR A 31 -0.35 -3.18 -13.06
C THR A 31 0.02 -4.48 -13.77
N ASP A 32 0.84 -5.34 -13.16
CA ASP A 32 1.22 -6.64 -13.71
C ASP A 32 0.00 -7.56 -13.90
N ALA A 33 -0.94 -7.52 -12.96
CA ALA A 33 -2.23 -8.19 -13.04
C ALA A 33 -3.23 -7.53 -14.04
N SER A 34 -2.86 -6.43 -14.70
CA SER A 34 -3.73 -5.65 -15.59
C SER A 34 -5.01 -5.13 -14.90
N GLU A 35 -4.91 -4.83 -13.61
CA GLU A 35 -5.99 -4.30 -12.77
C GLU A 35 -6.00 -2.76 -12.79
N THR A 36 -7.19 -2.17 -12.65
CA THR A 36 -7.35 -0.72 -12.52
C THR A 36 -7.31 -0.29 -11.06
N PHE A 37 -6.52 0.74 -10.77
CA PHE A 37 -6.36 1.25 -9.42
C PHE A 37 -6.10 2.75 -9.40
N GLU A 38 -6.30 3.35 -8.23
CA GLU A 38 -5.95 4.74 -7.95
C GLU A 38 -5.17 4.83 -6.64
N CYS A 39 -3.99 5.44 -6.69
CA CYS A 39 -3.18 5.71 -5.52
C CYS A 39 -3.59 7.06 -4.93
N VAL A 40 -3.90 7.10 -3.64
CA VAL A 40 -4.31 8.33 -2.96
C VAL A 40 -3.63 8.48 -1.60
N ALA A 41 -3.42 9.73 -1.20
CA ALA A 41 -3.18 10.07 0.19
C ALA A 41 -4.46 10.70 0.77
N ALA A 42 -4.82 10.35 1.99
CA ALA A 42 -5.98 10.90 2.66
C ALA A 42 -5.78 10.88 4.17
N ASP A 43 -6.46 11.76 4.88
CA ASP A 43 -6.47 11.78 6.33
C ASP A 43 -7.44 10.72 6.86
N LEU A 44 -6.96 9.97 7.83
CA LEU A 44 -7.68 8.94 8.58
C LEU A 44 -8.00 9.48 9.97
N GLN A 45 -9.25 9.33 10.40
CA GLN A 45 -9.62 9.57 11.80
C GLN A 45 -9.12 8.42 12.66
N ASP A 46 -8.52 8.71 13.81
CA ASP A 46 -8.13 7.70 14.80
C ASP A 46 -9.36 6.93 15.33
N GLU A 47 -9.19 5.66 15.75
CA GLU A 47 -10.31 4.88 16.31
C GLU A 47 -10.67 5.38 17.71
N ASP A 48 -9.66 5.78 18.49
CA ASP A 48 -9.81 6.15 19.89
C ASP A 48 -10.11 7.65 20.05
N ASP A 49 -9.63 8.48 19.12
CA ASP A 49 -9.85 9.93 19.13
C ASP A 49 -10.20 10.49 17.74
N PRO A 50 -11.50 10.72 17.45
CA PRO A 50 -11.95 11.28 16.18
C PRO A 50 -11.40 12.69 15.88
N GLN A 51 -10.87 13.42 16.87
CA GLN A 51 -10.23 14.71 16.67
C GLN A 51 -8.79 14.57 16.16
N LEU A 52 -8.17 13.42 16.39
CA LEU A 52 -6.83 13.12 15.89
C LEU A 52 -6.93 12.61 14.45
N GLN A 53 -6.30 13.32 13.52
CA GLN A 53 -6.22 12.94 12.12
C GLN A 53 -4.78 12.61 11.75
N GLN A 54 -4.60 11.47 11.08
CA GLN A 54 -3.31 11.03 10.57
C GLN A 54 -3.38 10.85 9.06
N SER A 55 -2.41 11.39 8.34
CA SER A 55 -2.36 11.24 6.89
C SER A 55 -1.82 9.86 6.52
N GLY A 56 -2.56 9.12 5.70
CA GLY A 56 -2.25 7.76 5.27
C GLY A 56 -2.23 7.59 3.76
N TYR A 57 -1.54 6.54 3.32
CA TYR A 57 -1.48 6.15 1.92
C TYR A 57 -2.42 4.97 1.65
N PHE A 58 -3.21 5.11 0.60
CA PHE A 58 -4.21 4.12 0.21
C PHE A 58 -4.13 3.83 -1.28
N VAL A 59 -4.52 2.61 -1.65
CA VAL A 59 -4.79 2.25 -3.04
C VAL A 59 -6.24 1.80 -3.15
N CYS A 60 -7.01 2.51 -3.96
CA CYS A 60 -8.35 2.12 -4.34
C CYS A 60 -8.25 1.17 -5.53
N TRP A 61 -8.52 -0.11 -5.31
CA TRP A 61 -8.53 -1.14 -6.33
C TRP A 61 -9.97 -1.63 -6.52
N GLN A 62 -10.57 -1.26 -7.65
CA GLN A 62 -12.00 -1.48 -7.94
C GLN A 62 -12.92 -0.90 -6.84
N GLN A 63 -13.36 -1.73 -5.88
CA GLN A 63 -14.20 -1.36 -4.73
C GLN A 63 -13.51 -1.65 -3.38
N THR A 64 -12.28 -2.16 -3.41
CA THR A 64 -11.50 -2.52 -2.25
C THR A 64 -10.47 -1.43 -1.97
N TRP A 65 -10.38 -1.03 -0.71
CA TRP A 65 -9.35 -0.11 -0.24
C TRP A 65 -8.22 -0.90 0.38
N LEU A 66 -7.01 -0.63 -0.07
CA LEU A 66 -5.79 -1.18 0.51
C LEU A 66 -5.09 -0.08 1.28
N PHE A 67 -4.69 -0.37 2.53
CA PHE A 67 -3.92 0.54 3.35
C PHE A 67 -2.44 0.21 3.23
N CYS A 68 -1.65 1.22 2.89
CA CYS A 68 -0.21 1.10 2.71
C CYS A 68 0.57 1.45 3.99
N GLY A 69 -0.09 2.09 4.96
CA GLY A 69 0.51 2.67 6.16
C GLY A 69 0.27 4.18 6.26
N VAL A 70 0.62 4.76 7.42
CA VAL A 70 0.60 6.21 7.60
C VAL A 70 1.81 6.85 6.89
N THR A 71 1.67 8.10 6.45
CA THR A 71 2.66 8.80 5.60
C THR A 71 4.07 8.84 6.16
N ASN A 72 4.22 8.85 7.49
CA ASN A 72 5.51 8.84 8.19
C ASN A 72 5.92 7.44 8.69
N ASP A 73 5.23 6.39 8.26
CA ASP A 73 5.55 5.01 8.63
C ASP A 73 6.61 4.43 7.69
N TYR A 74 7.70 3.96 8.30
CA TYR A 74 8.82 3.31 7.60
C TYR A 74 8.81 1.78 7.78
N HIS A 75 7.82 1.24 8.52
CA HIS A 75 7.72 -0.17 8.86
C HIS A 75 6.26 -0.64 8.82
N ALA A 76 5.59 -0.36 7.72
CA ALA A 76 4.18 -0.66 7.51
C ALA A 76 3.98 -2.00 6.79
N ALA A 77 2.88 -2.69 7.13
CA ALA A 77 2.37 -3.82 6.37
C ALA A 77 1.25 -3.36 5.42
N ILE A 78 1.14 -4.00 4.26
CA ILE A 78 -0.04 -3.84 3.41
C ILE A 78 -1.21 -4.59 4.02
N THR A 79 -2.36 -3.94 4.12
CA THR A 79 -3.57 -4.55 4.68
C THR A 79 -4.81 -4.15 3.90
N LEU A 80 -5.83 -5.00 3.97
CA LEU A 80 -7.15 -4.64 3.47
C LEU A 80 -7.81 -3.68 4.45
N PHE A 81 -8.30 -2.56 3.93
CA PHE A 81 -8.90 -1.50 4.72
C PHE A 81 -10.42 -1.55 4.62
N THR A 82 -11.08 -2.04 5.66
CA THR A 82 -12.54 -2.26 5.68
C THR A 82 -13.32 -1.06 6.19
N GLN A 83 -12.69 -0.18 6.97
CA GLN A 83 -13.34 0.95 7.66
C GLN A 83 -13.28 2.24 6.82
N VAL A 84 -13.73 2.18 5.57
CA VAL A 84 -13.64 3.26 4.57
C VAL A 84 -14.31 4.56 5.05
N GLU A 85 -15.28 4.46 5.95
CA GLU A 85 -15.94 5.59 6.63
C GLU A 85 -14.99 6.48 7.44
N ARG A 86 -13.86 5.95 7.90
CA ARG A 86 -12.84 6.70 8.64
C ARG A 86 -11.97 7.57 7.74
N ILE A 87 -11.99 7.34 6.43
CA ILE A 87 -11.24 8.14 5.45
C ILE A 87 -11.97 9.46 5.26
N ASN A 88 -11.30 10.57 5.57
CA ASN A 88 -11.81 11.89 5.26
C ASN A 88 -11.77 12.13 3.74
N LYS A 89 -12.89 11.86 3.05
CA LYS A 89 -12.99 11.97 1.60
C LYS A 89 -12.68 13.37 1.04
N ALA A 90 -12.85 14.42 1.84
CA ALA A 90 -12.52 15.79 1.44
C ALA A 90 -11.01 16.06 1.40
N SER A 91 -10.21 15.24 2.08
CA SER A 91 -8.75 15.33 2.12
C SER A 91 -8.05 14.49 1.04
N ILE A 92 -8.81 13.75 0.22
CA ILE A 92 -8.25 12.85 -0.80
C ILE A 92 -7.39 13.64 -1.79
N CYS A 93 -6.14 13.21 -1.91
CA CYS A 93 -5.16 13.72 -2.85
C CYS A 93 -4.62 12.57 -3.69
N VAL A 94 -4.93 12.55 -4.98
CA VAL A 94 -4.42 11.55 -5.92
C VAL A 94 -2.90 11.66 -6.03
N LYS A 95 -2.21 10.53 -5.95
CA LYS A 95 -0.76 10.42 -6.06
C LYS A 95 -0.40 9.71 -7.35
N VAL A 96 0.41 10.38 -8.17
CA VAL A 96 1.06 9.74 -9.31
C VAL A 96 2.31 9.05 -8.79
N VAL A 97 2.30 7.73 -8.84
CA VAL A 97 3.41 6.89 -8.37
C VAL A 97 4.07 6.25 -9.59
N PRO A 98 5.41 6.27 -9.70
CA PRO A 98 6.07 5.58 -10.79
C PRO A 98 5.82 4.07 -10.67
N VAL A 99 5.16 3.50 -11.67
CA VAL A 99 4.90 2.07 -11.72
C VAL A 99 6.20 1.32 -12.01
N MET A 100 6.56 0.41 -11.12
CA MET A 100 7.74 -0.44 -11.25
C MET A 100 7.38 -1.76 -11.93
N THR A 101 8.33 -2.33 -12.66
CA THR A 101 8.23 -3.71 -13.16
C THR A 101 8.45 -4.70 -12.02
N MET A 102 7.92 -5.93 -12.14
CA MET A 102 8.11 -6.97 -11.12
C MET A 102 9.59 -7.29 -10.80
N PRO A 103 10.53 -7.30 -11.76
CA PRO A 103 11.95 -7.38 -11.44
C PRO A 103 12.47 -6.21 -10.57
N GLN A 104 12.02 -4.98 -10.82
CA GLN A 104 12.39 -3.82 -10.01
C GLN A 104 11.81 -3.91 -8.59
N VAL A 105 10.59 -4.44 -8.45
CA VAL A 105 9.98 -4.75 -7.16
C VAL A 105 10.84 -5.75 -6.38
N SER A 106 11.34 -6.80 -7.04
CA SER A 106 12.21 -7.78 -6.38
C SER A 106 13.44 -7.13 -5.74
N PHE A 107 14.06 -6.15 -6.40
CA PHE A 107 15.19 -5.40 -5.84
C PHE A 107 14.80 -4.50 -4.66
N MET A 108 13.59 -3.92 -4.68
CA MET A 108 13.07 -3.09 -3.59
C MET A 108 12.78 -3.92 -2.33
N CYS A 109 12.32 -5.16 -2.49
CA CYS A 109 11.92 -6.05 -1.40
C CYS A 109 13.07 -6.88 -0.80
N VAL A 110 14.33 -6.71 -1.25
CA VAL A 110 15.48 -7.41 -0.65
C VAL A 110 15.84 -6.76 0.69
N GLU A 111 15.32 -7.31 1.79
CA GLU A 111 15.63 -6.84 3.15
C GLU A 111 17.02 -7.29 3.64
N THR A 112 17.63 -8.33 3.04
CA THR A 112 19.00 -8.75 3.35
C THR A 112 19.73 -9.25 2.11
N ALA A 113 20.73 -8.51 1.63
CA ALA A 113 21.88 -9.15 1.01
C ALA A 113 22.80 -9.53 2.17
N HIS A 114 22.71 -10.78 2.65
CA HIS A 114 23.77 -11.32 3.50
C HIS A 114 25.07 -11.33 2.68
N PHE A 115 25.83 -10.25 2.73
CA PHE A 115 27.21 -10.15 2.25
C PHE A 115 28.20 -10.84 3.21
N ASP A 116 27.76 -11.86 3.96
CA ASP A 116 28.58 -12.52 5.00
C ASP A 116 28.93 -13.98 4.68
N HIS A 117 28.65 -14.44 3.46
CA HIS A 117 29.15 -15.72 2.97
C HIS A 117 29.86 -15.54 1.62
N CYS A 118 31.13 -15.10 1.71
CA CYS A 118 32.16 -15.34 0.70
C CYS A 118 32.93 -16.62 1.03
#